data_AF-A0A951N353-F1
#
_entry.id   AF-A0A951N353-F1
#
_cell.length_a   1.000
_cell.length_b   1.000
_cell.length_c   1.000
_cell.angle_alpha   90.00
_cell.angle_beta   90.00
_cell.angle_gamma   90.00
#
_symmetry.space_group_name_H-M   'P 1'
#
loop_
_entity.id
_entity.type
_entity.pdbx_description
1 polymer ?
#
loop_
_entity_poly.entity_id
_entity_poly.type
_entity_poly.pdbx_seq_one_letter_code
_entity_poly.pdbx_strand_id
1 'polypeptide(L)'
;MTHAILLFSHGSVLCGAGETLFELARRMEARGDATIVEAGFLNYSEPTFEEAFEKCVARGAQKITIAPYFLVAGYFVKVSLPPKIAAMSEKFPNVQVKVAEALKTHQFLADAIVNCANRALEPEKWRDILNTAPQFCRDNPQCPLNGTPQCPLRPSK
;
A
#
# COMPACT_ATOMS: atom_id res chain seq x y z
N MET A 1 8.47 -22.45 9.99
CA MET A 1 8.95 -21.05 9.99
C MET A 1 7.86 -20.19 9.37
N THR A 2 7.27 -19.27 10.12
CA THR A 2 6.16 -18.42 9.65
C THR A 2 6.70 -17.30 8.77
N HIS A 3 6.19 -17.20 7.54
CA HIS A 3 6.63 -16.21 6.55
C HIS A 3 5.55 -15.17 6.30
N ALA A 4 5.94 -13.90 6.40
CA ALA A 4 5.12 -12.76 6.06
C ALA A 4 5.60 -12.06 4.79
N ILE A 5 4.65 -11.52 4.01
CA ILE A 5 4.91 -10.52 2.97
C ILE A 5 4.38 -9.18 3.46
N LEU A 6 5.25 -8.18 3.51
CA LEU A 6 4.87 -6.79 3.82
C LEU A 6 4.85 -5.99 2.53
N LEU A 7 3.65 -5.68 2.04
CA LEU A 7 3.46 -4.73 0.95
C LEU A 7 3.73 -3.32 1.47
N PHE A 8 4.39 -2.48 0.67
CA PHE A 8 4.44 -1.06 0.99
C PHE A 8 4.30 -0.18 -0.25
N SER A 9 3.72 0.99 -0.03
CA SER A 9 3.59 2.04 -1.05
C SER A 9 3.93 3.41 -0.47
N HIS A 10 3.86 4.43 -1.32
CA HIS A 10 4.10 5.80 -0.89
C HIS A 10 3.07 6.31 0.13
N GLY A 11 1.81 5.90 -0.01
CA GLY A 11 0.66 6.49 0.68
C GLY A 11 0.17 7.77 0.01
N SER A 12 -0.98 8.25 0.47
CA SER A 12 -1.72 9.34 -0.16
C SER A 12 -2.40 10.22 0.89
N VAL A 13 -2.45 11.51 0.62
CA VAL A 13 -3.26 12.47 1.39
C VAL A 13 -4.76 12.31 1.10
N LEU A 14 -5.12 11.66 -0.01
CA LEU A 14 -6.50 11.34 -0.32
C LEU A 14 -6.94 10.13 0.49
N CYS A 15 -7.87 10.37 1.42
CA CYS A 15 -8.44 9.31 2.25
C CYS A 15 -8.99 8.15 1.40
N GLY A 16 -8.74 6.94 1.86
CA GLY A 16 -9.18 5.71 1.19
C GLY A 16 -8.34 5.26 0.00
N ALA A 17 -7.43 6.07 -0.52
CA ALA A 17 -6.53 5.64 -1.60
C ALA A 17 -5.63 4.45 -1.18
N GLY A 18 -5.37 4.30 0.12
CA GLY A 18 -4.65 3.14 0.67
C GLY A 18 -5.45 1.83 0.66
N GLU A 19 -6.78 1.88 0.51
CA GLU A 19 -7.65 0.69 0.63
C GLU A 19 -7.35 -0.37 -0.42
N THR A 20 -6.98 0.04 -1.64
CA THR A 20 -6.60 -0.87 -2.72
C THR A 20 -5.40 -1.73 -2.34
N LEU A 21 -4.45 -1.19 -1.57
CA LEU A 21 -3.28 -1.95 -1.11
C LEU A 21 -3.65 -2.96 -0.03
N PHE A 22 -4.54 -2.58 0.90
CA PHE A 22 -5.08 -3.51 1.90
C PHE A 22 -5.90 -4.63 1.26
N GLU A 23 -6.73 -4.30 0.27
CA GLU A 23 -7.50 -5.28 -0.47
C GLU A 23 -6.59 -6.28 -1.20
N LEU A 24 -5.50 -5.80 -1.80
CA LEU A 24 -4.51 -6.68 -2.41
C LEU A 24 -3.86 -7.60 -1.36
N ALA A 25 -3.46 -7.06 -0.20
CA ALA A 25 -2.90 -7.85 0.89
C ALA A 25 -3.87 -8.96 1.36
N ARG A 26 -5.13 -8.60 1.62
CA ARG A 26 -6.18 -9.56 2.01
C ARG A 26 -6.38 -10.65 0.97
N ARG A 27 -6.40 -10.30 -0.32
CA ARG A 27 -6.53 -11.28 -1.41
C ARG A 27 -5.35 -12.23 -1.47
N MET A 28 -4.12 -11.74 -1.32
CA MET A 28 -2.92 -12.57 -1.32
C MET A 28 -2.92 -13.54 -0.13
N GLU A 29 -3.30 -13.06 1.05
CA GLU A 29 -3.41 -13.91 2.24
C GLU A 29 -4.49 -14.99 2.09
N ALA A 30 -5.68 -14.61 1.60
CA ALA A 30 -6.78 -15.54 1.38
C ALA A 30 -6.48 -16.60 0.32
N ARG A 31 -5.63 -16.28 -0.67
CA ARG A 31 -5.14 -17.24 -1.67
C ARG A 31 -4.04 -18.15 -1.14
N GLY A 32 -3.49 -17.88 0.04
CA GLY A 32 -2.39 -18.61 0.63
C GLY A 32 -1.02 -18.28 0.02
N ASP A 33 -0.87 -17.12 -0.62
CA ASP A 33 0.40 -16.68 -1.23
C ASP A 33 1.51 -16.46 -0.16
N ALA A 34 1.11 -16.17 1.09
CA ALA A 34 1.94 -16.23 2.30
C ALA A 34 1.08 -16.45 3.55
N THR A 35 1.68 -16.86 4.66
CA THR A 35 0.95 -17.07 5.93
C THR A 35 0.43 -15.78 6.54
N ILE A 36 1.16 -14.70 6.33
CA ILE A 36 0.82 -13.35 6.80
C ILE A 36 1.03 -12.40 5.62
N VAL A 37 0.05 -11.57 5.32
CA VAL A 37 0.23 -10.45 4.39
C VAL A 37 -0.25 -9.16 5.05
N GLU A 38 0.66 -8.21 5.21
CA GLU A 38 0.38 -6.88 5.76
C GLU A 38 0.69 -5.81 4.72
N ALA A 39 0.13 -4.61 4.92
CA ALA A 39 0.45 -3.45 4.12
C ALA A 39 0.77 -2.24 5.00
N GLY A 40 1.76 -1.45 4.60
CA GLY A 40 2.12 -0.18 5.24
C GLY A 40 2.53 0.90 4.25
N PHE A 41 2.67 2.13 4.75
CA PHE A 41 2.95 3.29 3.92
C PHE A 41 4.18 4.06 4.40
N LEU A 42 4.90 4.68 3.45
CA LEU A 42 6.05 5.53 3.79
C LEU A 42 5.62 6.91 4.30
N ASN A 43 4.54 7.46 3.74
CA ASN A 43 4.04 8.81 4.03
C ASN A 43 2.51 8.84 4.01
N TYR A 44 1.91 9.84 4.66
CA TYR A 44 0.50 10.30 4.50
C TYR A 44 -0.63 9.31 4.80
N SER A 45 -0.34 8.02 5.00
CA SER A 45 -1.33 6.98 5.24
C SER A 45 -0.86 6.06 6.35
N GLU A 46 -1.82 5.47 7.04
CA GLU A 46 -1.60 4.51 8.12
C GLU A 46 -2.06 3.11 7.71
N PRO A 47 -1.46 2.03 8.26
CA PRO A 47 -0.33 2.08 9.19
C PRO A 47 0.97 2.48 8.47
N THR A 48 1.87 3.11 9.20
CA THR A 48 3.24 3.36 8.74
C THR A 48 3.93 2.04 8.40
N PHE A 49 4.99 2.11 7.58
CA PHE A 49 5.83 0.95 7.27
C PHE A 49 6.30 0.21 8.54
N GLU A 50 6.73 0.96 9.56
CA GLU A 50 7.18 0.44 10.84
C GLU A 50 6.07 -0.29 11.60
N GLU A 51 4.89 0.31 11.72
CA GLU A 51 3.73 -0.32 12.38
C GLU A 51 3.27 -1.59 11.65
N ALA A 52 3.27 -1.58 10.32
CA ALA A 52 2.92 -2.77 9.54
C ALA A 52 3.96 -3.89 9.70
N PHE A 53 5.24 -3.54 9.79
CA PHE A 53 6.30 -4.50 10.12
C PHE A 53 6.11 -5.09 11.52
N GLU A 54 5.81 -4.25 12.52
CA GLU A 54 5.53 -4.70 13.89
C GLU A 54 4.33 -5.63 13.95
N LYS A 55 3.28 -5.37 13.17
CA LYS A 55 2.13 -6.28 13.03
C LYS A 55 2.54 -7.65 12.49
N CYS A 56 3.39 -7.72 11.46
CA CYS A 56 3.95 -8.99 11.00
C CYS A 56 4.64 -9.76 12.14
N VAL A 57 5.48 -9.08 12.92
CA VAL A 57 6.20 -9.69 14.05
C VAL A 57 5.24 -10.15 15.15
N ALA A 58 4.26 -9.32 15.52
CA ALA A 58 3.25 -9.64 16.52
C ALA A 58 2.39 -10.85 16.13
N ARG A 59 2.17 -11.05 14.82
CA ARG A 59 1.51 -12.23 14.25
C ARG A 59 2.41 -13.47 14.17
N GLY A 60 3.65 -13.37 14.67
CA GLY A 60 4.59 -14.50 14.78
C GLY A 60 5.48 -14.71 13.55
N ALA A 61 5.63 -13.72 12.67
CA ALA A 61 6.53 -13.83 11.52
C ALA A 61 7.99 -14.01 11.97
N GLN A 62 8.63 -15.06 11.48
CA GLN A 62 10.08 -15.31 11.66
C GLN A 62 10.88 -14.85 10.44
N LYS A 63 10.20 -14.67 9.31
CA LYS A 63 10.75 -14.13 8.07
C LYS A 63 9.77 -13.12 7.49
N ILE A 64 10.26 -11.95 7.12
CA ILE A 64 9.48 -10.89 6.47
C ILE A 64 10.10 -10.58 5.12
N THR A 65 9.32 -10.70 4.05
CA THR A 65 9.70 -10.23 2.72
C THR A 65 9.01 -8.91 2.44
N ILE A 66 9.79 -7.84 2.35
CA ILE A 66 9.32 -6.49 2.04
C ILE A 66 9.16 -6.39 0.53
N ALA A 67 7.93 -6.15 0.07
CA ALA A 67 7.57 -6.12 -1.34
C ALA A 67 7.12 -4.70 -1.76
N PRO A 68 7.94 -3.98 -2.55
CA PRO A 68 7.57 -2.66 -3.05
C PRO A 68 6.39 -2.72 -4.03
N TYR A 69 5.27 -2.09 -3.68
CA TYR A 69 4.16 -1.84 -4.59
C TYR A 69 4.44 -0.58 -5.43
N PHE A 70 5.48 -0.66 -6.27
CA PHE A 70 5.96 0.43 -7.13
C PHE A 70 6.27 -0.08 -8.54
N LEU A 71 5.80 0.65 -9.55
CA LEU A 71 6.15 0.38 -10.96
C LEU A 71 7.57 0.84 -11.30
N VAL A 72 8.12 1.80 -10.56
CA VAL A 72 9.47 2.33 -10.78
C VAL A 72 10.24 2.37 -9.47
N ALA A 73 11.47 1.88 -9.47
CA ALA A 73 12.39 1.95 -8.34
C ALA A 73 13.05 3.35 -8.25
N GLY A 74 12.25 4.35 -7.91
CA GLY A 74 12.69 5.75 -7.72
C GLY A 74 13.17 6.05 -6.30
N TYR A 75 13.08 7.33 -5.90
CA TYR A 75 13.49 7.83 -4.59
C TYR A 75 12.98 6.98 -3.41
N PHE A 76 11.69 6.61 -3.43
CA PHE A 76 11.09 5.87 -2.31
C PHE A 76 11.69 4.48 -2.11
N VAL A 77 11.96 3.76 -3.19
CA VAL A 77 12.56 2.42 -3.14
C VAL A 77 14.07 2.50 -2.87
N LYS A 78 14.77 3.45 -3.50
CA LYS A 78 16.25 3.52 -3.47
C LYS A 78 16.82 4.32 -2.30
N VAL A 79 16.07 5.26 -1.74
CA VAL A 79 16.58 6.22 -0.73
C VAL A 79 15.76 6.19 0.55
N SER A 80 14.43 6.24 0.45
CA SER A 80 13.56 6.33 1.64
C SER A 80 13.41 5.00 2.39
N LEU A 81 13.27 3.88 1.66
CA LEU A 81 13.06 2.57 2.25
C LEU A 81 14.28 1.99 3.00
N PRO A 82 15.51 2.00 2.45
CA PRO A 82 16.66 1.35 3.09
C PRO A 82 16.91 1.72 4.57
N PRO A 83 16.87 3.01 5.00
CA PRO A 83 17.09 3.34 6.41
C PRO A 83 15.98 2.80 7.32
N LYS A 84 14.73 2.77 6.86
CA LYS A 84 13.62 2.17 7.62
C LYS A 84 13.80 0.67 7.83
N ILE A 85 14.26 -0.03 6.78
CA ILE A 85 14.56 -1.47 6.88
C ILE A 85 15.69 -1.74 7.87
N ALA A 86 16.75 -0.92 7.84
CA ALA A 86 17.87 -1.06 8.78
C ALA A 86 17.39 -0.91 10.23
N ALA A 87 16.60 0.14 10.51
CA ALA A 87 16.04 0.37 11.84
C ALA A 87 15.15 -0.80 12.33
N MET A 88 14.27 -1.33 11.47
CA MET A 88 13.42 -2.47 11.86
C MET A 88 14.21 -3.76 12.04
N SER A 89 15.26 -3.98 11.25
CA SER A 89 16.13 -5.15 11.38
C SER A 89 16.96 -5.10 12.66
N GLU A 90 17.41 -3.91 13.06
CA GLU A 90 18.09 -3.69 14.36
C GLU A 90 17.14 -3.92 15.53
N LYS A 91 15.90 -3.42 15.43
CA LYS A 91 14.86 -3.60 16.46
C LYS A 91 14.43 -5.06 16.61
N PHE A 92 14.44 -5.85 15.53
CA PHE A 92 13.99 -7.25 15.50
C PHE A 92 15.06 -8.20 14.95
N PRO A 93 16.18 -8.41 15.67
CA PRO A 93 17.34 -9.14 15.15
C PRO A 93 17.07 -10.63 14.88
N ASN A 94 16.03 -11.19 15.50
CA ASN A 94 15.63 -12.59 15.34
C ASN A 94 14.72 -12.82 14.12
N VAL A 95 14.33 -11.77 13.40
CA VAL A 95 13.45 -11.85 12.23
C VAL A 95 14.30 -11.75 10.96
N GLN A 96 14.21 -12.75 10.09
CA GLN A 96 14.90 -12.71 8.80
C GLN A 96 14.19 -11.72 7.87
N VAL A 97 14.86 -10.63 7.51
CA VAL A 97 14.33 -9.64 6.56
C VAL A 97 14.91 -9.85 5.16
N LYS A 98 14.04 -9.88 4.15
CA LYS A 98 14.41 -9.85 2.73
C LYS A 98 13.64 -8.75 2.02
N VAL A 99 14.21 -8.21 0.94
CA VAL A 99 13.57 -7.18 0.11
C VAL A 99 13.41 -7.74 -1.30
N ALA A 100 12.19 -7.67 -1.83
CA ALA A 100 11.91 -8.05 -3.20
C ALA A 100 12.21 -6.89 -4.18
N GLU A 101 12.31 -7.22 -5.46
CA GLU A 101 12.36 -6.19 -6.50
C GLU A 101 11.01 -5.47 -6.63
N ALA A 102 11.04 -4.21 -7.06
CA ALA A 102 9.83 -3.48 -7.45
C ALA A 102 9.22 -4.10 -8.72
N LEU A 103 7.94 -3.82 -9.00
CA LEU A 103 7.19 -4.42 -10.12
C LEU A 103 7.85 -4.15 -11.48
N LYS A 104 8.43 -2.97 -11.70
CA LYS A 104 9.17 -2.62 -12.93
C LYS A 104 8.40 -3.08 -14.19
N THR A 105 9.02 -3.90 -15.02
CA THR A 105 8.45 -4.50 -16.23
C THR A 105 8.16 -5.99 -16.02
N HIS A 106 7.53 -6.34 -14.89
CA HIS A 106 7.14 -7.72 -14.60
C HIS A 106 6.29 -8.30 -15.75
N GLN A 107 6.50 -9.56 -16.10
CA GLN A 107 5.89 -10.19 -17.28
C GLN A 107 4.36 -10.08 -17.33
N PHE A 108 3.67 -10.19 -16.18
CA PHE A 108 2.20 -10.09 -16.11
C PHE A 108 1.67 -8.65 -16.10
N LEU A 109 2.55 -7.64 -16.04
CA LEU A 109 2.10 -6.24 -15.96
C LEU A 109 1.46 -5.80 -17.27
N ALA A 110 1.98 -6.24 -18.42
CA ALA A 110 1.38 -5.96 -19.72
C ALA A 110 -0.06 -6.52 -19.80
N ASP A 111 -0.26 -7.77 -19.38
CA ASP A 111 -1.59 -8.40 -19.36
C ASP A 111 -2.55 -7.66 -18.43
N ALA A 112 -2.09 -7.26 -17.24
CA ALA A 112 -2.89 -6.47 -16.31
C ALA A 112 -3.31 -5.13 -16.91
N ILE A 113 -2.39 -4.43 -17.58
CA ILE A 113 -2.66 -3.15 -18.26
C ILE A 113 -3.66 -3.35 -19.40
N VAL A 114 -3.47 -4.36 -20.25
CA VAL A 114 -4.40 -4.68 -21.35
C VAL A 114 -5.80 -4.99 -20.82
N ASN A 115 -5.91 -5.77 -19.75
CA ASN A 115 -7.19 -6.07 -19.11
C ASN A 115 -7.88 -4.84 -18.52
N CYS A 116 -7.12 -3.85 -18.02
CA CYS A 116 -7.68 -2.56 -17.62
C CYS A 116 -8.09 -1.72 -18.83
N ALA A 117 -7.27 -1.65 -19.88
CA ALA A 117 -7.55 -0.90 -21.10
C ALA A 117 -8.81 -1.41 -21.83
N ASN A 118 -9.02 -2.73 -21.87
CA ASN A 118 -10.22 -3.33 -22.44
C ASN A 118 -11.51 -3.01 -21.67
N ARG A 119 -11.38 -2.49 -20.43
CA ARG A 119 -12.49 -2.03 -19.58
C ARG A 119 -12.56 -0.50 -19.52
N ALA A 120 -11.90 0.19 -20.46
CA ALA A 120 -11.92 1.64 -20.51
C ALA A 120 -13.35 2.18 -20.59
N LEU A 121 -13.55 3.33 -19.95
CA LEU A 121 -14.78 4.09 -19.97
C LEU A 121 -14.52 5.41 -20.70
N GLU A 122 -15.57 5.99 -21.26
CA GLU A 122 -15.53 7.36 -21.79
C GLU A 122 -15.06 8.35 -20.72
N PRO A 123 -14.29 9.41 -21.05
CA PRO A 123 -13.73 10.35 -20.07
C PRO A 123 -14.75 10.94 -19.08
N GLU A 124 -15.99 11.15 -19.49
CA GLU A 124 -17.06 11.72 -18.67
C GLU A 124 -17.56 10.71 -17.62
N LYS A 125 -17.40 9.42 -17.90
CA LYS A 125 -17.69 8.28 -17.00
C LYS A 125 -16.43 7.82 -16.25
N TRP A 126 -15.24 8.14 -16.77
CA TRP A 126 -13.94 7.86 -16.20
C TRP A 126 -13.63 8.85 -15.08
N ARG A 127 -14.24 8.61 -13.93
CA ARG A 127 -13.72 9.07 -12.64
C ARG A 127 -13.92 7.94 -11.67
N ASP A 128 -12.83 7.26 -11.35
CA ASP A 128 -12.81 6.46 -10.13
C ASP A 128 -13.06 7.44 -8.96
N ILE A 129 -14.24 7.35 -8.34
CA ILE A 129 -14.30 7.30 -6.89
C ILE A 129 -13.96 8.61 -6.13
N LEU A 130 -14.43 9.78 -6.57
CA LEU A 130 -14.71 10.85 -5.57
C LEU A 130 -15.95 10.48 -4.73
N ASN A 131 -16.93 9.78 -5.33
CA ASN A 131 -18.19 9.38 -4.67
C ASN A 131 -18.13 8.06 -3.88
N THR A 132 -17.07 7.27 -4.06
CA THR A 132 -16.84 6.01 -3.33
C THR A 132 -15.60 6.10 -2.44
N ALA A 133 -15.06 7.31 -2.24
CA ALA A 133 -14.07 7.55 -1.21
C ALA A 133 -14.71 6.98 0.08
N PRO A 134 -14.08 5.99 0.72
CA PRO A 134 -14.72 5.18 1.75
C PRO A 134 -15.30 6.06 2.85
N GLN A 135 -16.21 5.49 3.65
CA GLN A 135 -16.78 6.08 4.86
C GLN A 135 -15.73 6.87 5.70
N PHE A 136 -14.45 6.46 5.65
CA PHE A 136 -13.27 7.18 6.14
C PHE A 136 -13.24 8.69 5.87
N CYS A 137 -13.76 9.17 4.73
CA CYS A 137 -13.79 10.61 4.46
C CYS A 137 -14.83 11.37 5.30
N ARG A 138 -15.94 10.73 5.68
CA ARG A 138 -17.03 11.41 6.41
C ARG A 138 -16.68 11.70 7.87
N ASP A 139 -15.75 10.95 8.46
CA ASP A 139 -15.48 10.98 9.91
C ASP A 139 -14.02 11.25 10.28
N ASN A 140 -13.15 11.68 9.35
CA ASN A 140 -11.73 11.98 9.67
C ASN A 140 -11.44 13.50 9.78
N PRO A 141 -11.53 14.10 10.98
CA PRO A 141 -11.25 15.52 11.19
C PRO A 141 -9.77 15.89 10.99
N GLN A 142 -8.85 14.92 10.93
CA GLN A 142 -7.42 15.15 10.73
C GLN A 142 -6.98 15.10 9.25
N CYS A 143 -7.91 14.85 8.32
CA CYS A 143 -7.56 14.87 6.90
C CYS A 143 -7.13 16.28 6.46
N PRO A 144 -5.94 16.46 5.86
CA PRO A 144 -5.45 17.77 5.43
C PRO A 144 -6.26 18.36 4.27
N LEU A 145 -7.06 17.53 3.59
CA LEU A 145 -7.99 17.96 2.55
C LEU A 145 -9.39 18.25 3.09
N ASN A 146 -9.71 17.94 4.35
CA ASN A 146 -11.05 18.16 4.89
C ASN A 146 -11.42 19.66 4.87
N GLY A 147 -12.58 19.98 4.31
CA GLY A 147 -13.05 21.36 4.16
C GLY A 147 -12.34 22.21 3.11
N THR A 148 -11.27 21.72 2.46
CA THR A 148 -10.57 22.46 1.39
C THR A 148 -11.30 22.33 0.05
N PRO A 149 -11.04 23.22 -0.93
CA PRO A 149 -11.58 23.06 -2.30
C PRO A 149 -11.18 21.75 -2.98
N GLN A 150 -10.12 21.09 -2.51
CA GLN A 150 -9.62 19.82 -3.01
C GLN A 150 -10.26 18.62 -2.29
N CYS A 151 -11.15 18.84 -1.31
CA CYS A 151 -11.88 17.78 -0.63
C CYS A 151 -12.83 17.05 -1.60
N PRO A 152 -12.72 15.72 -1.76
CA PRO A 152 -13.62 14.94 -2.62
C PRO A 152 -15.08 14.95 -2.14
N LEU A 153 -15.29 15.15 -0.82
CA LEU A 153 -16.61 15.18 -0.19
C LEU A 153 -17.23 16.57 -0.10
N ARG A 154 -16.59 17.62 -0.66
CA ARG A 154 -17.18 18.95 -0.62
C ARG A 154 -18.52 18.92 -1.37
N PRO A 155 -19.66 19.28 -0.74
CA PRO A 155 -20.90 19.43 -1.49
C PRO A 155 -20.67 20.51 -2.55
N SER A 156 -20.93 20.14 -3.81
CA SER A 156 -20.92 21.11 -4.92
C SER A 156 -21.89 22.23 -4.55
N LYS A 157 -21.36 23.45 -4.37
CA LYS A 157 -22.20 24.64 -4.33
C LYS A 157 -22.82 24.88 -5.70
#